data_AF-A0AAD8HID4-F1
#
_entry.id   AF-A0AAD8HID4-F1
#
_cell.length_a   1.000
_cell.length_b   1.000
_cell.length_c   1.000
_cell.angle_alpha   90.00
_cell.angle_beta   90.00
_cell.angle_gamma   90.00
#
_symmetry.space_group_name_H-M   'P 1'
#
loop_
_entity.id
_entity.type
_entity.pdbx_description
1 polymer ?
#
loop_
_entity_poly.entity_id
_entity_poly.type
_entity_poly.pdbx_seq_one_letter_code
_entity_poly.pdbx_strand_id
1 'polypeptide(L)'
;MLIVRFGTTKRSPVAKLFPEWYFHQNASKVFEQDMGFLSSQNEILMKAKVPTKELYINLKSSDTWVAEYRKWMDKVGHGMPYYFGHNTISLPQEPAVVEHAPAGLVASISALLPEKAGIGSMHAPNLANRYFRHVIHCKECSSVVKAFETWKKALAAIALVSTTLAILATGRQWKALLLVSTALCLSGYYFCTAAISLNTTNFIRTHRRL
;
A
#
# COMPACT_ATOMS: atom_id res chain seq x y z
N MET A 1 12.74 10.97 -0.30
CA MET A 1 11.77 10.20 0.52
C MET A 1 10.44 10.94 0.51
N LEU A 2 9.41 10.41 -0.18
CA LEU A 2 8.10 11.05 -0.28
C LEU A 2 7.27 10.71 0.96
N ILE A 3 7.17 11.62 1.93
CA ILE A 3 6.29 11.47 3.08
C ILE A 3 4.92 12.03 2.69
N VAL A 4 3.95 11.15 2.43
CA VAL A 4 2.57 11.58 2.18
C VAL A 4 1.85 11.68 3.53
N ARG A 5 1.58 12.91 3.97
CA ARG A 5 0.69 13.18 5.10
C ARG A 5 -0.70 13.51 4.58
N PHE A 6 -1.69 12.75 5.02
CA PHE A 6 -3.08 13.03 4.73
C PHE A 6 -3.65 13.93 5.81
N GLY A 7 -4.22 15.07 5.40
CA GLY A 7 -4.92 15.98 6.30
C GLY A 7 -6.16 15.31 6.91
N THR A 8 -6.60 15.80 8.08
CA THR A 8 -7.82 15.32 8.73
C THR A 8 -9.02 16.08 8.19
N THR A 9 -10.10 15.37 7.88
CA THR A 9 -11.42 15.97 7.62
C THR A 9 -12.24 15.99 8.91
N LYS A 10 -13.21 16.91 9.02
CA LYS A 10 -14.17 16.90 10.16
C LYS A 10 -14.90 15.54 10.17
N ARG A 11 -14.78 14.81 11.28
CA ARG A 11 -15.42 13.49 11.44
C ARG A 11 -16.67 13.60 12.30
N SER A 12 -17.63 12.71 12.04
CA SER A 12 -18.83 12.58 12.86
C SER A 12 -18.48 12.04 14.25
N PRO A 13 -19.32 12.25 15.28
CA PRO A 13 -19.11 11.68 16.61
C PRO A 13 -18.99 10.15 16.63
N VAL A 14 -19.67 9.46 15.70
CA VAL A 14 -19.63 8.00 15.54
C VAL A 14 -18.24 7.51 15.11
N ALA A 15 -17.43 8.34 14.46
CA ALA A 15 -16.08 7.98 14.05
C ALA A 15 -15.15 7.66 15.23
N LYS A 16 -15.48 8.12 16.46
CA LYS A 16 -14.72 7.81 17.68
C LYS A 16 -14.76 6.34 18.08
N LEU A 17 -15.71 5.55 17.55
CA LEU A 17 -15.80 4.10 17.80
C LEU A 17 -14.72 3.30 17.07
N PHE A 18 -14.08 3.90 16.07
CA PHE A 18 -13.05 3.25 15.28
C PHE A 18 -11.67 3.83 15.63
N PRO A 19 -10.62 3.00 15.66
CA PRO A 19 -9.29 3.47 16.00
C PRO A 19 -8.68 4.31 14.86
N GLU A 20 -7.85 5.29 15.20
CA GLU A 20 -7.29 6.24 14.22
C GLU A 20 -6.52 5.56 13.07
N TRP A 21 -5.76 4.50 13.36
CA TRP A 21 -5.02 3.74 12.35
C TRP A 21 -5.92 3.15 11.25
N TYR A 22 -7.20 2.89 11.57
CA TYR A 22 -8.17 2.37 10.61
C TYR A 22 -8.54 3.43 9.57
N PHE A 23 -8.62 4.70 9.98
CA PHE A 23 -8.91 5.80 9.06
C PHE A 23 -7.73 6.14 8.15
N HIS A 24 -6.50 5.91 8.61
CA HIS A 24 -5.32 6.08 7.75
C HIS A 24 -5.36 5.17 6.52
N GLN A 25 -6.05 4.02 6.59
CA GLN A 25 -6.19 3.10 5.48
C GLN A 25 -6.89 3.73 4.27
N ASN A 26 -7.88 4.61 4.48
CA ASN A 26 -8.65 5.18 3.38
C ASN A 26 -7.77 6.02 2.47
N ALA A 27 -6.94 6.87 3.05
CA ALA A 27 -6.10 7.76 2.28
C ALA A 27 -4.95 7.00 1.59
N SER A 28 -4.40 5.97 2.25
CA SER A 28 -3.47 5.03 1.60
C SER A 28 -4.12 4.27 0.44
N LYS A 29 -5.37 3.82 0.58
CA LYS A 29 -6.12 3.15 -0.51
C LYS A 29 -6.30 4.06 -1.73
N VAL A 30 -6.71 5.31 -1.54
CA VAL A 30 -6.87 6.27 -2.66
C VAL A 30 -5.55 6.45 -3.39
N PHE A 31 -4.47 6.68 -2.65
CA PHE A 31 -3.14 6.82 -3.23
C PHE A 31 -2.70 5.58 -4.01
N GLU A 32 -2.98 4.37 -3.50
CA GLU A 32 -2.65 3.12 -4.17
C GLU A 32 -3.48 2.88 -5.44
N GLN A 33 -4.74 3.32 -5.45
CA GLN A 33 -5.58 3.27 -6.65
C GLN A 33 -5.04 4.18 -7.76
N ASP A 34 -4.60 5.38 -7.41
CA ASP A 34 -4.09 6.35 -8.39
C ASP A 34 -2.68 6.01 -8.86
N MET A 35 -1.86 5.41 -8.01
CA MET A 35 -0.45 5.12 -8.29
C MET A 35 -0.27 4.26 -9.56
N GLY A 36 -1.06 3.22 -9.76
CA GLY A 36 -0.95 2.35 -10.94
C GLY A 36 -1.29 3.07 -12.25
N PHE A 37 -2.24 4.01 -12.20
CA PHE A 37 -2.61 4.83 -13.35
C PHE A 37 -1.57 5.92 -13.64
N LEU A 38 -1.01 6.53 -12.60
CA LEU A 38 0.02 7.55 -12.74
C LEU A 38 1.35 6.97 -13.22
N SER A 39 1.73 5.79 -12.72
CA SER A 39 2.97 5.13 -13.14
C SER A 39 2.91 4.68 -14.60
N SER A 40 1.78 4.13 -15.05
CA SER A 40 1.59 3.74 -16.45
C SER A 40 1.56 4.93 -17.42
N GLN A 41 0.97 6.07 -17.04
CA GLN A 41 1.07 7.27 -17.86
C GLN A 41 2.49 7.83 -17.91
N ASN A 42 3.20 7.82 -16.78
CA ASN A 42 4.58 8.27 -16.73
C ASN A 42 5.48 7.38 -17.62
N GLU A 43 5.24 6.08 -17.66
CA GLU A 43 5.94 5.16 -18.55
C GLU A 43 5.77 5.55 -20.02
N ILE A 44 4.54 5.86 -20.46
CA ILE A 44 4.26 6.25 -21.85
C ILE A 44 5.05 7.53 -22.18
N LEU A 45 5.06 8.50 -21.27
CA LEU A 45 5.82 9.74 -21.42
C LEU A 45 7.34 9.47 -21.53
N MET A 46 7.87 8.60 -20.67
CA MET A 46 9.28 8.22 -20.67
C MET A 46 9.69 7.44 -21.93
N LYS A 47 8.80 6.60 -22.47
CA LYS A 47 9.03 5.85 -23.72
C LYS A 47 8.96 6.73 -24.95
N ALA A 48 7.97 7.61 -25.01
CA ALA A 48 7.73 8.46 -26.16
C ALA A 48 8.77 9.58 -26.29
N LYS A 49 9.30 10.10 -25.16
CA LYS A 49 10.33 11.14 -25.12
C LYS A 49 9.97 12.39 -25.94
N VAL A 50 8.68 12.71 -26.02
CA VAL A 50 8.16 13.91 -26.68
C VAL A 50 7.38 14.78 -25.69
N PRO A 51 7.23 16.09 -25.98
CA PRO A 51 6.40 16.98 -25.18
C PRO A 51 4.93 16.53 -25.12
N THR A 52 4.22 16.96 -24.07
CA THR A 52 2.84 16.50 -23.85
C THR A 52 1.86 16.91 -24.94
N LYS A 53 2.12 18.01 -25.67
CA LYS A 53 1.26 18.45 -26.79
C LYS A 53 1.20 17.45 -27.96
N GLU A 54 2.22 16.60 -28.11
CA GLU A 54 2.31 15.63 -29.20
C GLU A 54 1.64 14.30 -28.82
N LEU A 55 1.55 14.02 -27.51
CA LEU A 55 0.96 12.80 -26.96
C LEU A 55 -0.52 12.92 -26.62
N TYR A 56 -0.95 14.11 -26.20
CA TYR A 56 -2.31 14.32 -25.69
C TYR A 56 -3.06 15.36 -26.50
N ILE A 57 -4.33 15.08 -26.74
CA ILE A 57 -5.28 16.03 -27.31
C ILE A 57 -5.98 16.71 -26.14
N ASN A 58 -5.62 17.97 -25.85
CA ASN A 58 -6.24 18.73 -24.78
C ASN A 58 -7.50 19.43 -25.30
N LEU A 59 -8.68 19.03 -24.81
CA LEU A 59 -9.95 19.65 -25.17
C LEU A 59 -10.08 21.00 -24.46
N LYS A 60 -10.30 22.08 -25.21
CA LYS A 60 -10.42 23.44 -24.64
C LYS A 60 -11.53 23.57 -23.59
N SER A 61 -12.57 22.75 -23.66
CA SER A 61 -13.70 22.75 -22.74
C SER A 61 -13.41 22.10 -21.38
N SER A 62 -12.48 21.14 -21.32
CA SER A 62 -12.31 20.24 -20.17
C SER A 62 -10.89 20.21 -19.63
N ASP A 63 -9.89 20.42 -20.49
CA ASP A 63 -8.47 20.27 -20.17
C ASP A 63 -7.73 21.61 -20.11
N THR A 64 -8.46 22.73 -19.99
CA THR A 64 -7.87 24.08 -20.00
C THR A 64 -6.77 24.20 -18.96
N TRP A 65 -7.04 23.80 -17.72
CA TRP A 65 -6.09 23.88 -16.62
C TRP A 65 -4.97 22.85 -16.70
N VAL A 66 -5.23 21.69 -17.32
CA VAL A 66 -4.17 20.70 -17.60
C VAL A 66 -3.18 21.28 -18.60
N ALA A 67 -3.67 21.93 -19.66
CA ALA A 67 -2.83 22.60 -20.65
C ALA A 67 -2.03 23.75 -20.04
N GLU A 68 -2.68 24.62 -19.24
CA GLU A 68 -2.00 25.74 -18.59
C GLU A 68 -0.97 25.27 -17.56
N TYR A 69 -1.25 24.20 -16.81
CA TYR A 69 -0.26 23.59 -15.93
C TYR A 69 0.98 23.12 -16.71
N ARG A 70 0.80 22.47 -17.87
CA ARG A 70 1.93 22.03 -18.71
C ARG A 70 2.73 23.19 -19.30
N LYS A 71 2.06 24.29 -19.69
CA LYS A 71 2.73 25.53 -20.11
C LYS A 71 3.47 26.21 -18.95
N TRP A 72 2.94 26.12 -17.74
CA TRP A 72 3.65 26.59 -16.55
C TRP A 72 4.91 25.76 -16.29
N MET A 73 4.84 24.44 -16.46
CA MET A 73 6.01 23.56 -16.40
C MET A 73 7.06 23.91 -17.46
N ASP A 74 6.66 24.34 -18.68
CA ASP A 74 7.62 24.85 -19.68
C ASP A 74 8.42 26.06 -19.14
N LYS A 75 7.82 26.89 -18.27
CA LYS A 75 8.43 28.13 -17.76
C LYS A 75 9.31 27.89 -16.54
N VAL A 76 8.88 27.01 -15.62
CA VAL A 76 9.53 26.85 -14.31
C VAL A 76 10.11 25.47 -14.06
N GLY A 77 9.87 24.51 -14.94
CA GLY A 77 10.28 23.12 -14.76
C GLY A 77 11.79 22.90 -14.73
N HIS A 78 12.58 23.86 -15.21
CA HIS A 78 14.05 23.78 -15.26
C HIS A 78 14.72 23.56 -13.89
N GLY A 79 14.06 23.89 -12.78
CA GLY A 79 14.55 23.62 -11.42
C GLY A 79 14.25 22.22 -10.90
N MET A 80 13.53 21.39 -11.65
CA MET A 80 13.15 20.03 -11.26
C MET A 80 14.16 19.00 -11.80
N PRO A 81 14.33 17.84 -11.13
CA PRO A 81 15.21 16.78 -11.63
C PRO A 81 14.84 16.27 -13.03
N TYR A 82 13.54 16.30 -13.35
CA TYR A 82 12.99 16.06 -14.67
C TYR A 82 11.59 16.67 -14.74
N TYR A 83 11.10 16.95 -15.95
CA TYR A 83 9.73 17.40 -16.15
C TYR A 83 9.23 17.17 -17.57
N PHE A 84 7.91 17.08 -17.70
CA PHE A 84 7.20 17.04 -18.99
C PHE A 84 6.31 18.27 -19.10
N GLY A 85 6.73 19.22 -19.93
CA GLY A 85 6.01 20.44 -20.24
C GLY A 85 5.08 20.28 -21.46
N HIS A 86 4.48 21.39 -21.88
CA HIS A 86 3.64 21.43 -23.08
C HIS A 86 4.49 21.39 -24.35
N ASN A 87 5.56 22.17 -24.40
CA ASN A 87 6.50 22.23 -25.52
C ASN A 87 7.89 21.71 -25.19
N THR A 88 8.28 21.71 -23.91
CA THR A 88 9.61 21.30 -23.49
C THR A 88 9.57 20.03 -22.64
N ILE A 89 10.69 19.32 -22.62
CA ILE A 89 10.90 18.18 -21.75
C ILE A 89 12.29 18.27 -21.13
N SER A 90 12.41 17.76 -19.91
CA SER A 90 13.68 17.45 -19.27
C SER A 90 13.56 16.01 -18.82
N LEU A 91 14.40 15.14 -19.39
CA LEU A 91 14.44 13.73 -19.03
C LEU A 91 15.38 13.53 -17.83
N PRO A 92 15.08 12.59 -16.93
CA PRO A 92 15.95 12.31 -15.81
C PRO A 92 17.26 11.66 -16.30
N GLN A 93 18.39 12.02 -15.68
CA GLN A 93 19.73 11.49 -16.04
C GLN A 93 19.86 10.00 -15.73
N GLU A 94 19.28 9.59 -14.60
CA GLU A 94 19.09 8.19 -14.22
C GLU A 94 17.60 7.87 -14.29
N PRO A 95 17.18 6.66 -14.65
CA PRO A 95 15.77 6.29 -14.54
C PRO A 95 15.29 6.59 -13.12
N ALA A 96 14.16 7.29 -12.99
CA ALA A 96 13.65 7.84 -11.72
C ALA A 96 13.41 6.78 -10.63
N VAL A 97 13.52 5.50 -11.00
CA VAL A 97 13.63 4.35 -10.12
C VAL A 97 14.81 3.54 -10.69
N VAL A 98 15.79 3.14 -9.86
CA VAL A 98 16.58 1.94 -10.15
C VAL A 98 15.55 0.81 -10.10
N GLU A 99 14.92 0.56 -11.24
CA GLU A 99 13.74 -0.26 -11.35
C GLU A 99 14.09 -1.68 -10.89
N HIS A 100 13.70 -2.03 -9.66
CA HIS A 100 13.53 -3.43 -9.27
C HIS A 100 12.53 -4.12 -10.22
N ALA A 101 11.73 -3.36 -10.96
CA ALA A 101 10.83 -3.82 -12.00
C ALA A 101 10.66 -2.76 -13.11
N PRO A 102 10.92 -3.11 -14.39
CA PRO A 102 10.71 -2.21 -15.50
C PRO A 102 9.28 -1.63 -15.53
N ALA A 103 9.15 -0.37 -15.91
CA ALA A 103 7.86 0.31 -16.03
C ALA A 103 6.89 -0.52 -16.89
N GLY A 104 5.63 -0.62 -16.45
CA GLY A 104 4.57 -1.36 -17.14
C GLY A 104 3.99 -2.50 -16.32
N LEU A 105 3.76 -3.64 -16.95
CA LEU A 105 3.17 -4.80 -16.28
C LEU A 105 4.03 -5.26 -15.10
N VAL A 106 5.35 -5.16 -15.20
CA VAL A 106 6.26 -5.56 -14.12
C VAL A 106 6.19 -4.57 -12.96
N ALA A 107 6.27 -3.25 -13.20
CA ALA A 107 6.07 -2.24 -12.16
C ALA A 107 4.68 -2.30 -11.51
N SER A 108 3.64 -2.60 -12.30
CA SER A 108 2.29 -2.88 -11.80
C SER A 108 2.33 -4.11 -10.89
N ILE A 109 2.77 -5.27 -11.38
CA ILE A 109 2.86 -6.52 -10.60
C ILE A 109 3.71 -6.36 -9.32
N SER A 110 4.84 -5.66 -9.39
CA SER A 110 5.69 -5.36 -8.23
C SER A 110 5.04 -4.40 -7.24
N ALA A 111 4.12 -3.54 -7.68
CA ALA A 111 3.26 -2.76 -6.80
C ALA A 111 2.08 -3.58 -6.23
N LEU A 112 1.68 -4.67 -6.90
CA LEU A 112 0.59 -5.58 -6.50
C LEU A 112 1.04 -6.60 -5.45
N LEU A 113 2.28 -7.09 -5.52
CA LEU A 113 2.74 -8.13 -4.62
C LEU A 113 3.21 -7.51 -3.30
N PRO A 114 2.70 -7.96 -2.13
CA PRO A 114 3.45 -7.79 -0.90
C PRO A 114 4.71 -8.62 -1.10
N GLU A 115 5.84 -7.98 -1.40
CA GLU A 115 7.11 -8.67 -1.42
C GLU A 115 7.34 -9.19 0.00
N LYS A 116 6.99 -10.47 0.21
CA LYS A 116 7.47 -11.22 1.37
C LYS A 116 8.97 -11.12 1.29
N ALA A 117 9.55 -10.47 2.28
CA ALA A 117 10.98 -10.29 2.29
C ALA A 117 11.70 -11.64 2.35
N GLY A 118 12.98 -11.62 2.01
CA GLY A 118 13.87 -12.75 2.28
C GLY A 118 13.94 -13.11 3.77
N ILE A 119 14.66 -14.19 4.06
CA ILE A 119 14.81 -14.73 5.41
C ILE A 119 15.27 -13.61 6.37
N GLY A 120 14.44 -13.28 7.36
CA GLY A 120 14.75 -12.31 8.42
C GLY A 120 14.14 -10.91 8.26
N SER A 121 13.54 -10.56 7.12
CA SER A 121 12.71 -9.35 7.01
C SER A 121 11.24 -9.70 6.73
N MET A 122 10.30 -8.91 7.24
CA MET A 122 8.86 -9.17 7.09
C MET A 122 8.31 -8.63 5.76
N HIS A 123 8.89 -7.54 5.26
CA HIS A 123 8.54 -6.90 3.99
C HIS A 123 9.81 -6.53 3.23
N ALA A 124 9.87 -6.77 1.91
CA ALA A 124 11.01 -6.33 1.10
C ALA A 124 10.95 -4.82 0.86
N PRO A 125 12.10 -4.12 0.81
CA PRO A 125 12.17 -2.66 0.78
C PRO A 125 11.65 -2.07 -0.54
N ASN A 126 10.33 -1.97 -0.64
CA ASN A 126 9.64 -1.35 -1.76
C ASN A 126 8.95 -0.07 -1.29
N LEU A 127 9.43 1.08 -1.76
CA LEU A 127 8.87 2.41 -1.43
C LEU A 127 7.42 2.59 -1.92
N ALA A 128 6.97 1.79 -2.89
CA ALA A 128 5.58 1.77 -3.34
C ALA A 128 4.67 0.91 -2.44
N ASN A 129 5.22 0.13 -1.50
CA ASN A 129 4.43 -0.61 -0.53
C ASN A 129 3.97 0.31 0.61
N ARG A 130 2.69 0.19 0.99
CA ARG A 130 2.06 0.88 2.14
C ARG A 130 2.91 0.84 3.42
N TYR A 131 3.52 -0.31 3.70
CA TYR A 131 4.34 -0.50 4.90
C TYR A 131 5.50 0.51 4.96
N PHE A 132 6.28 0.61 3.88
CA PHE A 132 7.42 1.52 3.79
C PHE A 132 7.00 2.98 3.61
N ARG A 133 5.93 3.24 2.86
CA ARG A 133 5.46 4.62 2.62
C ARG A 133 4.81 5.25 3.86
N HIS A 134 4.11 4.46 4.69
CA HIS A 134 3.28 4.99 5.77
C HIS A 134 3.51 4.28 7.11
N VAL A 135 3.37 2.96 7.17
CA VAL A 135 3.31 2.24 8.46
C VAL A 135 4.56 2.46 9.29
N ILE A 136 5.75 2.33 8.69
CA ILE A 136 7.03 2.49 9.40
C ILE A 136 7.24 3.91 9.94
N HIS A 137 6.62 4.91 9.31
CA HIS A 137 6.74 6.33 9.68
C HIS A 137 5.61 6.81 10.59
N CYS A 138 4.51 6.05 10.70
CA CYS A 138 3.36 6.39 11.52
C CYS A 138 3.42 5.62 12.85
N LYS A 139 3.55 6.34 13.97
CA LYS A 139 3.61 5.75 15.32
C LYS A 139 2.38 4.88 15.63
N GLU A 140 1.19 5.35 15.28
CA GLU A 140 -0.05 4.63 15.53
C GLU A 140 -0.11 3.31 14.74
N CYS A 141 0.10 3.37 13.43
CA CYS A 141 0.05 2.19 12.56
C CYS A 141 1.17 1.19 12.89
N SER A 142 2.40 1.65 13.11
CA SER A 142 3.51 0.77 13.50
C SER A 142 3.29 0.10 14.85
N SER A 143 2.77 0.82 15.86
CA SER A 143 2.46 0.23 17.18
C SER A 143 1.38 -0.84 17.07
N VAL A 144 0.36 -0.59 16.25
CA VAL A 144 -0.76 -1.52 16.05
C VAL A 144 -0.30 -2.80 15.35
N VAL A 145 0.54 -2.69 14.32
CA VAL A 145 1.11 -3.86 13.64
C VAL A 145 1.95 -4.69 14.60
N LYS A 146 2.81 -4.05 15.41
CA LYS A 146 3.58 -4.75 16.45
C LYS A 146 2.68 -5.44 17.47
N ALA A 147 1.62 -4.78 17.94
CA ALA A 147 0.67 -5.38 18.87
C ALA A 147 -0.01 -6.61 18.25
N PHE A 148 -0.54 -6.53 17.03
CA PHE A 148 -1.15 -7.68 16.36
C PHE A 148 -0.15 -8.81 16.09
N GLU A 149 1.12 -8.51 15.81
CA GLU A 149 2.15 -9.54 15.69
C GLU A 149 2.40 -10.28 17.00
N THR A 150 2.46 -9.56 18.13
CA THR A 150 2.62 -10.18 19.45
C THR A 150 1.43 -11.07 19.79
N TRP A 151 0.20 -10.58 19.59
CA TRP A 151 -1.02 -11.37 19.79
C TRP A 151 -1.09 -12.58 18.86
N LYS A 152 -0.70 -12.43 17.59
CA LYS A 152 -0.63 -13.53 16.63
C LYS A 152 0.28 -14.66 17.15
N LYS A 153 1.48 -14.31 17.63
CA LYS A 153 2.44 -15.29 18.18
C LYS A 153 1.91 -15.94 19.46
N ALA A 154 1.33 -15.17 20.36
CA ALA A 154 0.75 -15.68 21.60
C ALA A 154 -0.41 -16.66 21.33
N LEU A 155 -1.35 -16.28 20.45
CA LEU A 155 -2.48 -17.13 20.08
C LEU A 155 -2.06 -18.41 19.37
N ALA A 156 -1.03 -18.34 18.51
CA ALA A 156 -0.46 -19.53 17.88
C ALA A 156 0.18 -20.48 18.92
N ALA A 157 0.92 -19.95 19.89
CA ALA A 157 1.52 -20.75 20.96
C ALA A 157 0.45 -21.40 21.85
N ILE A 158 -0.59 -20.65 22.24
CA ILE A 158 -1.71 -21.18 23.04
C ILE A 158 -2.45 -22.27 22.27
N ALA A 159 -2.74 -22.04 20.98
CA ALA A 159 -3.41 -23.04 20.14
C ALA A 159 -2.59 -24.35 20.02
N LEU A 160 -1.27 -24.25 19.92
CA LEU A 160 -0.39 -25.41 19.88
C LEU A 160 -0.46 -26.19 21.21
N VAL A 161 -0.32 -25.50 22.34
CA VAL A 161 -0.36 -26.10 23.68
C VAL A 161 -1.73 -26.71 24.00
N SER A 162 -2.83 -26.03 23.65
CA SER A 162 -4.17 -26.57 23.89
C SER A 162 -4.45 -27.80 23.04
N THR A 163 -3.91 -27.85 21.81
CA THR A 163 -4.03 -29.01 20.92
C THR A 163 -3.23 -30.20 21.44
N THR A 164 -2.00 -30.00 21.91
CA THR A 164 -1.19 -31.09 22.49
C THR A 164 -1.83 -31.64 23.77
N LEU A 165 -2.34 -30.76 24.64
CA LEU A 165 -3.09 -31.18 25.83
C LEU A 165 -4.39 -31.92 25.47
N ALA A 166 -5.09 -31.53 24.39
CA ALA A 166 -6.31 -32.21 23.95
C ALA A 166 -6.06 -33.65 23.46
N ILE A 167 -4.87 -33.93 22.92
CA ILE A 167 -4.46 -35.28 22.52
C ILE A 167 -4.22 -36.15 23.75
N LEU A 168 -3.60 -35.59 24.80
CA LEU A 168 -3.28 -36.30 26.04
C LEU A 168 -4.48 -36.46 26.98
N ALA A 169 -5.50 -35.61 26.84
CA ALA A 169 -6.67 -35.61 27.70
C ALA A 169 -7.54 -36.88 27.52
N THR A 170 -7.75 -37.59 28.63
CA THR A 170 -8.55 -38.83 28.67
C THR A 170 -10.05 -38.57 28.79
N GLY A 171 -10.45 -37.43 29.38
CA GLY A 171 -11.84 -37.06 29.60
C GLY A 171 -12.49 -36.35 28.40
N ARG A 172 -13.67 -36.81 27.97
CA ARG A 172 -14.41 -36.24 26.82
C ARG A 172 -14.73 -34.75 26.99
N GLN A 173 -15.08 -34.31 28.20
CA GLN A 173 -15.40 -32.90 28.51
C GLN A 173 -14.16 -32.00 28.40
N TRP A 174 -13.04 -32.39 29.02
CA TRP A 174 -11.78 -31.65 28.94
C TRP A 174 -11.24 -31.57 27.50
N LYS A 175 -11.35 -32.67 26.75
CA LYS A 175 -10.99 -32.69 25.33
C LYS A 175 -11.85 -31.71 24.52
N ALA A 176 -13.16 -31.67 24.75
CA ALA A 176 -14.05 -30.73 24.07
C ALA A 176 -13.70 -29.28 24.39
N LEU A 177 -13.47 -28.94 25.67
CA LEU A 177 -13.08 -27.59 26.09
C LEU A 177 -11.76 -27.13 25.45
N LEU A 178 -10.75 -28.00 25.43
CA LEU A 178 -9.45 -27.69 24.83
C LEU A 178 -9.54 -27.48 23.33
N LEU A 179 -10.33 -28.29 22.61
CA LEU A 179 -10.56 -28.13 21.18
C LEU A 179 -11.32 -26.84 20.85
N VAL A 180 -12.34 -26.48 21.64
CA VAL A 180 -13.04 -25.19 21.51
C VAL A 180 -12.09 -24.02 21.74
N SER A 181 -11.23 -24.10 22.77
CA SER A 181 -10.19 -23.09 23.03
C SER A 181 -9.21 -22.98 21.86
N THR A 182 -8.75 -24.09 21.29
CA THR A 182 -7.90 -24.10 20.10
C THR A 182 -8.60 -23.38 18.95
N ALA A 183 -9.88 -23.71 18.68
CA ALA A 183 -10.64 -23.09 17.60
C ALA A 183 -10.74 -21.56 17.77
N LEU A 184 -11.06 -21.09 18.98
CA LEU A 184 -11.11 -19.66 19.29
C LEU A 184 -9.75 -18.98 19.09
N CYS A 185 -8.66 -19.62 19.52
CA CYS A 185 -7.30 -19.09 19.34
C CYS A 185 -6.91 -19.02 17.85
N LEU A 186 -7.28 -20.02 17.05
CA LEU A 186 -7.04 -20.02 15.60
C LEU A 186 -7.87 -18.94 14.89
N SER A 187 -9.12 -18.73 15.29
CA SER A 187 -9.93 -17.61 14.80
C SER A 187 -9.29 -16.25 15.12
N GLY A 188 -8.79 -16.08 16.35
CA GLY A 188 -8.05 -14.88 16.74
C GLY A 188 -6.74 -14.70 15.97
N TYR A 189 -6.00 -15.79 15.72
CA TYR A 189 -4.80 -15.79 14.89
C TYR A 189 -5.09 -15.32 13.46
N TYR A 190 -6.18 -15.83 12.88
CA TYR A 190 -6.64 -15.41 11.55
C TYR A 190 -6.99 -13.92 11.53
N PHE A 191 -7.72 -13.44 12.53
CA PHE A 191 -8.04 -12.02 12.66
C PHE A 191 -6.78 -11.13 12.78
N CYS A 192 -5.81 -11.51 13.62
CA CYS A 192 -4.55 -10.78 13.74
C CYS A 192 -3.79 -10.76 12.40
N THR A 193 -3.77 -11.89 11.69
CA THR A 193 -3.15 -11.98 10.37
C THR A 193 -3.85 -11.08 9.35
N ALA A 194 -5.18 -11.03 9.36
CA ALA A 194 -5.97 -10.14 8.51
C ALA A 194 -5.71 -8.66 8.84
N ALA A 195 -5.62 -8.29 10.12
CA ALA A 195 -5.34 -6.93 10.56
C ALA A 195 -3.91 -6.47 10.19
N ILE A 196 -2.92 -7.35 10.32
CA ILE A 196 -1.55 -7.10 9.84
C ILE A 196 -1.57 -6.92 8.32
N SER A 197 -2.23 -7.83 7.60
CA SER A 197 -2.35 -7.77 6.14
C SER A 197 -2.98 -6.46 5.68
N LEU A 198 -4.06 -6.00 6.33
CA LEU A 198 -4.73 -4.74 6.02
C LEU A 198 -3.78 -3.53 6.08
N ASN A 199 -2.84 -3.52 7.03
CA ASN A 199 -1.89 -2.43 7.21
C ASN A 199 -0.67 -2.55 6.29
N THR A 200 -0.29 -3.76 5.90
CA THR A 200 1.01 -4.04 5.26
C THR A 200 0.91 -4.40 3.78
N THR A 201 -0.29 -4.72 3.30
CA THR A 201 -0.55 -5.05 1.89
C THR A 201 -1.15 -3.85 1.17
N ASN A 202 -0.75 -3.66 -0.08
CA ASN A 202 -1.37 -2.66 -0.94
C ASN A 202 -2.78 -3.11 -1.33
N PHE A 203 -3.69 -2.16 -1.38
CA PHE A 203 -5.02 -2.33 -1.90
C PHE A 203 -4.97 -2.37 -3.43
N ILE A 204 -5.55 -3.42 -4.00
CA ILE A 204 -5.64 -3.60 -5.44
C ILE A 204 -7.10 -3.42 -5.82
N ARG A 205 -7.36 -2.43 -6.69
CA ARG A 205 -8.67 -2.33 -7.34
C ARG A 205 -8.76 -3.43 -8.39
N THR A 206 -9.72 -4.34 -8.22
CA THR A 206 -10.08 -5.29 -9.28
C THR A 206 -10.78 -4.53 -10.39
N HIS A 207 -10.06 -4.26 -11.49
CA HIS A 207 -10.66 -3.73 -12.70
C HIS A 207 -11.37 -4.86 -13.43
N ARG A 208 -12.65 -4.67 -13.79
CA ARG A 208 -13.34 -5.58 -14.72
C ARG A 208 -12.60 -5.44 -16.06
N ARG A 209 -11.93 -6.51 -16.50
CA ARG A 209 -11.40 -6.58 -17.87
C ARG A 209 -12.63 -6.58 -18.79
N LEU A 210 -12.74 -5.56 -19.63
CA LEU A 210 -13.65 -5.54 -20.76
C LEU A 210 -13.12 -6.49 -21.83
#